data_AF-A0A4P1K356-F1
#
_entry.id   AF-A0A4P1K356-F1
#
_cell.length_a   1.000
_cell.length_b   1.000
_cell.length_c   1.000
_cell.angle_alpha   90.00
_cell.angle_beta   90.00
_cell.angle_gamma   90.00
#
_symmetry.space_group_name_H-M   'P 1'
#
loop_
_entity.id
_entity.type
_entity.pdbx_description
1 polymer ?
#
loop_
_entity_poly.entity_id
_entity_poly.type
_entity_poly.pdbx_seq_one_letter_code
_entity_poly.pdbx_strand_id
1 'polypeptide(L)'
;MLTGPKGRLTPKVTLLIARESDLIVRRFYLAMAVIGAIVPWLFFGSFFFENGPDVPLFLKSLFANGAAGGFSADVLISIAVFLVWSWRDASRNHVSRWWLVLPASCLVGLSLSLPLYLYLRERP
;
A
#
# COMPACT_ATOMS: atom_id res chain seq x y z
N MET A 1 -0.38 -17.27 37.19
CA MET A 1 -1.78 -16.88 37.47
C MET A 1 -2.37 -16.26 36.21
N LEU A 2 -2.84 -17.08 35.25
CA LEU A 2 -3.21 -16.64 33.88
C LEU A 2 -4.73 -16.63 33.61
N THR A 3 -5.54 -17.03 34.60
CA THR A 3 -6.99 -17.20 34.45
C THR A 3 -7.72 -16.46 35.57
N GLY A 4 -8.65 -15.57 35.20
CA GLY A 4 -9.64 -15.04 36.15
C GLY A 4 -10.64 -16.14 36.55
N PRO A 5 -11.49 -15.89 37.57
CA PRO A 5 -12.38 -16.88 38.20
C PRO A 5 -13.42 -17.55 37.27
N LYS A 6 -13.43 -17.25 35.96
CA LYS A 6 -14.34 -17.83 34.94
C LYS A 6 -13.62 -18.28 33.66
N GLY A 7 -12.31 -18.55 33.69
CA GLY A 7 -11.55 -18.94 32.49
C GLY A 7 -11.41 -17.85 31.42
N ARG A 8 -11.85 -16.62 31.73
CA ARG A 8 -11.74 -15.45 30.87
C ARG A 8 -10.38 -14.77 31.11
N LEU A 9 -9.64 -14.51 30.04
CA LEU A 9 -8.37 -13.78 30.08
C LEU A 9 -8.59 -12.40 30.73
N THR A 10 -7.58 -11.90 31.44
CA THR A 10 -7.67 -10.58 32.05
C THR A 10 -7.63 -9.49 30.97
N PRO A 11 -8.25 -8.32 31.19
CA PRO A 11 -8.24 -7.21 30.24
C PRO A 11 -6.83 -6.82 29.81
N LYS A 12 -5.84 -6.88 30.71
CA LYS A 12 -4.42 -6.65 30.41
C LYS A 12 -3.88 -7.61 29.36
N VAL A 13 -4.19 -8.90 29.47
CA VAL A 13 -3.71 -9.91 28.52
C VAL A 13 -4.37 -9.75 27.15
N THR A 14 -5.67 -9.45 27.11
CA THR A 14 -6.37 -9.14 25.84
C THR A 14 -5.76 -7.93 25.12
N LEU A 15 -5.43 -6.87 25.87
CA LEU A 15 -4.85 -5.65 25.32
C LEU A 15 -3.42 -5.86 24.81
N LEU A 16 -2.62 -6.70 25.48
CA LEU A 16 -1.28 -7.07 25.02
C LEU A 16 -1.31 -7.89 23.73
N ILE A 17 -2.21 -8.87 23.64
CA ILE A 17 -2.35 -9.69 22.42
C ILE A 17 -2.80 -8.82 21.24
N ALA A 18 -3.78 -7.94 21.43
CA ALA A 18 -4.22 -7.01 20.39
C ALA A 18 -3.08 -6.10 19.92
N ARG A 19 -2.27 -5.59 20.85
CA ARG A 19 -1.12 -4.75 20.51
C ARG A 19 -0.04 -5.50 19.73
N GLU A 20 0.24 -6.76 20.07
CA GLU A 20 1.17 -7.58 19.31
C GLU A 20 0.69 -7.82 17.88
N SER A 21 -0.61 -8.11 17.68
CA SER A 21 -1.17 -8.28 16.34
C SER A 21 -1.07 -7.01 15.49
N ASP A 22 -1.35 -5.84 16.07
CA ASP A 22 -1.28 -4.56 15.35
C ASP A 22 0.16 -4.26 14.89
N LEU A 23 1.15 -4.60 15.74
CA LEU A 23 2.57 -4.45 15.39
C LEU A 23 3.00 -5.38 14.25
N ILE A 24 2.52 -6.62 14.23
CA ILE A 24 2.82 -7.59 13.15
C ILE A 24 2.24 -7.08 11.83
N VAL A 25 0.98 -6.67 11.82
CA VAL A 25 0.28 -6.15 10.63
C VAL A 25 0.96 -4.89 10.11
N ARG A 26 1.34 -3.97 11.01
CA ARG A 26 2.09 -2.76 10.63
C ARG A 26 3.43 -3.07 9.98
N ARG A 27 4.19 -4.04 10.50
CA ARG A 27 5.47 -4.48 9.90
C ARG A 27 5.26 -5.12 8.53
N PHE A 28 4.20 -5.91 8.37
CA PHE A 28 3.83 -6.47 7.08
C PHE A 28 3.55 -5.37 6.05
N TYR A 29 2.77 -4.35 6.39
CA TYR A 29 2.52 -3.22 5.49
C TYR A 29 3.80 -2.46 5.13
N LEU A 30 4.71 -2.25 6.08
CA LEU A 30 6.01 -1.63 5.79
C LEU A 30 6.84 -2.47 4.80
N ALA A 31 6.92 -3.78 5.00
CA ALA A 31 7.62 -4.69 4.10
C ALA A 31 7.00 -4.68 2.70
N MET A 32 5.66 -4.73 2.62
CA MET A 32 4.93 -4.65 1.35
C MET A 32 5.11 -3.31 0.66
N ALA A 33 5.23 -2.19 1.40
CA ALA A 33 5.54 -0.90 0.81
C ALA A 33 6.93 -0.88 0.16
N VAL A 34 7.95 -1.45 0.83
CA VAL A 34 9.30 -1.56 0.28
C VAL A 34 9.30 -2.44 -0.98
N ILE A 35 8.68 -3.62 -0.92
CA ILE A 35 8.57 -4.52 -2.07
C ILE A 35 7.79 -3.86 -3.21
N GLY A 36 6.68 -3.20 -2.88
CA GLY A 36 5.82 -2.48 -3.82
C GLY A 36 6.49 -1.29 -4.49
N ALA A 37 7.57 -0.74 -3.91
CA ALA A 37 8.44 0.23 -4.56
C ALA A 37 9.50 -0.43 -5.44
N ILE A 38 10.21 -1.44 -4.93
CA ILE A 38 11.34 -2.06 -5.63
C ILE A 38 10.88 -2.79 -6.89
N VAL A 39 9.83 -3.63 -6.79
CA VAL A 39 9.43 -4.53 -7.88
C VAL A 39 9.05 -3.75 -9.14
N PRO A 40 8.16 -2.74 -9.11
CA PRO A 40 7.86 -1.95 -10.31
C PRO A 40 9.07 -1.24 -10.89
N TRP A 41 9.94 -0.68 -10.03
CA TRP A 41 11.15 0.01 -10.47
C TRP A 41 12.18 -0.89 -11.15
N LEU A 42 12.21 -2.19 -10.85
CA LEU A 42 13.04 -3.14 -11.61
C LEU A 42 12.56 -3.26 -13.06
N PHE A 43 11.25 -3.34 -13.28
CA PHE A 43 10.67 -3.39 -14.63
C PHE A 43 10.80 -2.05 -15.35
N PHE A 44 10.47 -0.94 -14.68
CA PHE A 44 10.59 0.40 -15.27
C PHE A 44 12.06 0.75 -15.56
N GLY A 45 12.98 0.39 -14.67
CA GLY A 45 14.40 0.59 -14.84
C GLY A 45 14.96 -0.15 -16.05
N SER A 46 14.58 -1.43 -16.25
CA SER A 46 14.95 -2.18 -17.46
C SER A 46 14.42 -1.50 -18.73
N PHE A 47 13.15 -1.08 -18.70
CA PHE A 47 12.53 -0.40 -19.83
C PHE A 47 13.24 0.91 -20.20
N PHE A 48 13.50 1.77 -19.20
CA PHE A 48 14.16 3.06 -19.42
C PHE A 48 15.65 2.91 -19.74
N PHE A 49 16.30 1.84 -19.31
CA PHE A 49 17.66 1.52 -19.71
C PHE A 49 17.73 1.15 -21.20
N GLU A 50 16.77 0.38 -21.71
CA GLU A 50 16.71 -0.05 -23.11
C GLU A 50 16.21 1.04 -24.06
N ASN A 51 15.22 1.82 -23.63
CA ASN A 51 14.51 2.76 -24.51
C ASN A 51 14.85 4.23 -24.24
N GLY A 52 15.64 4.52 -23.21
CA GLY A 52 15.80 5.87 -22.66
C GLY A 52 14.55 6.35 -21.91
N PRO A 53 14.57 7.56 -21.30
CA PRO A 53 13.46 8.12 -20.54
C PRO A 53 12.30 8.62 -21.45
N ASP A 54 11.76 7.75 -22.30
CA ASP A 54 10.65 8.03 -23.22
C ASP A 54 9.30 7.69 -22.56
N VAL A 55 8.69 8.69 -21.92
CA VAL A 55 7.38 8.57 -21.26
C VAL A 55 6.25 8.25 -22.25
N PRO A 56 6.15 8.91 -23.43
CA PRO A 56 5.17 8.51 -24.45
C PRO A 56 5.26 7.03 -24.87
N LEU A 57 6.47 6.51 -25.08
CA LEU A 57 6.67 5.11 -25.44
C LEU A 57 6.29 4.18 -24.28
N PHE A 58 6.65 4.53 -23.05
CA PHE A 58 6.25 3.78 -21.85
C PHE A 58 4.72 3.64 -21.76
N LEU A 59 3.99 4.74 -21.94
CA LEU A 59 2.52 4.72 -21.92
C LEU A 59 1.93 3.87 -23.05
N LYS A 60 2.50 3.92 -24.26
CA LYS A 60 2.08 3.03 -25.35
C LYS A 60 2.31 1.56 -25.01
N SER A 61 3.45 1.24 -24.39
CA SER A 61 3.80 -0.12 -23.98
C SER A 61 2.87 -0.69 -22.91
N LEU A 62 2.35 0.14 -22.00
CA LEU A 62 1.33 -0.27 -21.02
C LEU A 62 0.02 -0.75 -21.68
N PHE A 63 -0.24 -0.32 -22.91
CA PHE A 63 -1.41 -0.69 -23.71
C PHE A 63 -1.03 -1.41 -25.01
N ALA A 64 0.14 -2.08 -25.05
CA ALA A 64 0.65 -2.72 -26.26
C ALA A 64 -0.24 -3.85 -26.80
N ASN A 65 -1.02 -4.48 -25.94
CA ASN A 65 -1.98 -5.53 -26.29
C ASN A 65 -3.15 -5.55 -25.30
N GLY A 66 -4.18 -6.35 -25.61
CA GLY A 66 -5.40 -6.41 -24.78
C GLY A 66 -5.16 -6.86 -23.33
N ALA A 67 -4.21 -7.77 -23.09
CA ALA A 67 -3.89 -8.23 -21.74
C ALA A 67 -3.17 -7.14 -20.93
N ALA A 68 -2.12 -6.54 -21.50
CA ALA A 68 -1.39 -5.43 -20.88
C ALA A 68 -2.32 -4.24 -20.61
N GLY A 69 -3.15 -3.87 -21.60
CA GLY A 69 -4.12 -2.80 -21.45
C GLY A 69 -5.18 -3.10 -20.38
N GLY A 70 -5.64 -4.35 -20.29
CA GLY A 70 -6.56 -4.79 -19.23
C GLY A 70 -5.96 -4.66 -17.83
N PHE A 71 -4.73 -5.13 -17.62
CA PHE A 71 -4.01 -4.95 -16.35
C PHE A 71 -3.74 -3.48 -16.02
N SER A 72 -3.33 -2.68 -17.00
CA SER A 72 -3.11 -1.24 -16.81
C SER A 72 -4.40 -0.52 -16.42
N ALA A 73 -5.51 -0.84 -17.08
CA ALA A 73 -6.81 -0.27 -16.75
C ALA A 73 -7.28 -0.67 -15.34
N ASP A 74 -7.14 -1.94 -14.96
CA ASP A 74 -7.47 -2.45 -13.62
C ASP A 74 -6.71 -1.68 -12.52
N VAL A 75 -5.40 -1.48 -12.70
CA VAL A 75 -4.56 -0.72 -11.76
C VAL A 75 -4.99 0.75 -11.71
N LEU A 76 -5.24 1.40 -12.85
CA LEU A 76 -5.64 2.81 -12.90
C LEU A 76 -6.99 3.05 -12.20
N ILE A 77 -7.97 2.18 -12.46
CA ILE A 77 -9.29 2.25 -11.80
C ILE A 77 -9.11 2.03 -10.30
N SER A 78 -8.32 1.04 -9.90
CA SER A 78 -8.04 0.75 -8.49
C SER A 78 -7.33 1.92 -7.79
N ILE A 79 -6.39 2.60 -8.44
CA ILE A 79 -5.76 3.83 -7.92
C ILE A 79 -6.82 4.92 -7.72
N ALA A 80 -7.69 5.17 -8.70
CA ALA A 80 -8.70 6.20 -8.59
C ALA A 80 -9.65 5.96 -7.40
N VAL A 81 -10.16 4.74 -7.26
CA VAL A 81 -11.02 4.35 -6.13
C VAL A 81 -10.24 4.46 -4.81
N PHE A 82 -9.01 3.98 -4.77
CA PHE A 82 -8.16 4.02 -3.58
C PHE A 82 -7.84 5.44 -3.13
N LEU A 83 -7.60 6.39 -4.04
CA LEU A 83 -7.35 7.78 -3.69
C LEU A 83 -8.58 8.42 -3.01
N VAL A 84 -9.78 8.21 -3.56
CA VAL A 84 -11.02 8.72 -2.97
C VAL A 84 -11.30 8.08 -1.62
N TRP A 85 -11.15 6.75 -1.53
CA TRP A 85 -11.38 6.01 -0.28
C TRP A 85 -10.38 6.41 0.80
N SER A 86 -9.08 6.42 0.48
CA SER A 86 -8.01 6.74 1.43
C SER A 86 -8.10 8.19 1.90
N TRP A 87 -8.48 9.13 1.04
CA TRP A 87 -8.73 10.52 1.44
C TRP A 87 -9.83 10.62 2.51
N ARG A 88 -10.96 9.93 2.29
CA ARG A 88 -12.09 9.92 3.23
C ARG A 88 -11.74 9.20 4.54
N ASP A 89 -11.04 8.08 4.45
CA ASP A 89 -10.59 7.31 5.63
C ASP A 89 -9.53 8.09 6.42
N ALA A 90 -8.61 8.79 5.76
CA ALA A 90 -7.57 9.60 6.41
C ALA A 90 -8.16 10.75 7.21
N SER A 91 -9.17 11.41 6.66
CA SER A 91 -9.92 12.47 7.35
C SER A 91 -10.61 11.95 8.61
N ARG A 92 -11.25 10.77 8.52
CA ARG A 92 -11.99 10.15 9.64
C ARG A 92 -11.07 9.60 10.74
N ASN A 93 -9.95 8.99 10.35
CA ASN A 93 -9.01 8.36 11.28
C ASN A 93 -7.80 9.26 11.59
N HIS A 94 -7.88 10.55 11.24
CA HIS A 94 -6.85 11.58 11.45
C HIS A 94 -5.44 11.16 10.98
N VAL A 95 -5.33 10.36 9.92
CA VAL A 95 -4.06 9.80 9.46
C VAL A 95 -3.13 10.93 9.03
N SER A 96 -2.05 11.14 9.79
CA SER A 96 -1.04 12.15 9.47
C SER A 96 -0.26 11.73 8.22
N ARG A 97 0.17 12.71 7.41
CA ARG A 97 0.99 12.50 6.21
C ARG A 97 0.31 11.70 5.08
N TRP A 98 -1.03 11.66 5.05
CA TRP A 98 -1.77 11.05 3.92
C TRP A 98 -1.33 11.58 2.54
N TRP A 99 -0.88 12.84 2.46
CA TRP A 99 -0.38 13.43 1.22
C TRP A 99 0.75 12.63 0.56
N LEU A 100 1.51 11.81 1.30
CA LEU A 100 2.55 10.91 0.75
C LEU A 100 1.98 9.83 -0.18
N VAL A 101 0.70 9.51 -0.05
CA VAL A 101 0.01 8.55 -0.91
C VAL A 101 -0.07 9.05 -2.35
N LEU A 102 -0.21 10.37 -2.56
CA LEU A 102 -0.28 10.98 -3.90
C LEU A 102 1.00 10.76 -4.74
N PRO A 103 2.21 11.17 -4.29
CA PRO A 103 3.42 10.90 -5.04
C PRO A 103 3.71 9.40 -5.14
N ALA A 104 3.35 8.59 -4.14
CA ALA A 104 3.49 7.13 -4.23
C ALA A 104 2.64 6.54 -5.37
N SER A 105 1.38 6.96 -5.51
CA SER A 105 0.50 6.52 -6.59
C SER A 105 0.98 7.00 -7.97
N CYS A 106 1.54 8.22 -8.07
CA CYS A 106 2.00 8.77 -9.35
C CYS A 106 3.36 8.23 -9.79
N LEU A 107 4.31 8.03 -8.87
CA LEU A 107 5.69 7.64 -9.18
C LEU A 107 5.88 6.14 -9.30
N VAL A 108 5.03 5.35 -8.63
CA VAL A 108 5.16 3.89 -8.58
C VAL A 108 3.85 3.20 -8.93
N GLY A 109 2.74 3.64 -8.32
CA GLY A 109 1.42 3.04 -8.51
C GLY A 109 0.83 2.46 -7.24
N LEU A 110 -0.23 1.66 -7.41
CA LEU A 110 -1.02 1.12 -6.29
C LEU A 110 -0.22 0.21 -5.36
N SER A 111 0.76 -0.52 -5.91
CA SER A 111 1.60 -1.48 -5.18
C SER A 111 2.36 -0.85 -4.02
N LEU A 112 2.77 0.42 -4.13
CA LEU A 112 3.39 1.17 -3.03
C LEU A 112 2.34 1.96 -2.24
N SER A 113 1.42 2.64 -2.93
CA SER A 113 0.53 3.60 -2.28
C SER A 113 -0.43 2.95 -1.28
N LEU A 114 -0.95 1.76 -1.59
CA LEU A 114 -1.84 0.99 -0.73
C LEU A 114 -1.15 0.58 0.59
N PRO A 115 -0.05 -0.20 0.59
CA PRO A 115 0.61 -0.60 1.83
C PRO A 115 1.20 0.59 2.60
N LEU A 116 1.68 1.64 1.90
CA LEU A 116 2.14 2.86 2.57
C LEU A 116 1.01 3.53 3.36
N TYR A 117 -0.18 3.65 2.77
CA TYR A 117 -1.33 4.22 3.48
C TYR A 117 -1.72 3.39 4.69
N LEU A 118 -1.81 2.06 4.53
CA LEU A 118 -2.15 1.16 5.62
C LEU A 118 -1.12 1.23 6.76
N TYR A 119 0.16 1.33 6.43
CA TYR A 119 1.23 1.55 7.42
C TYR A 119 1.07 2.87 8.19
N LEU A 120 0.70 3.96 7.52
CA LEU A 120 0.47 5.28 8.14
C LEU A 120 -0.80 5.28 9.02
N ARG A 121 -1.80 4.49 8.62
CA ARG A 121 -3.06 4.32 9.33
C ARG A 121 -2.89 3.53 10.63
N GLU A 122 -2.03 2.51 10.63
CA GLU A 122 -1.73 1.70 11.79
C GLU A 122 -0.91 2.50 12.83
N ARG A 123 -1.58 2.99 13.87
CA ARG A 123 -0.93 3.72 14.97
C ARG A 123 -0.51 2.74 16.08
N PRO A 124 0.72 2.85 16.61
CA PRO A 124 1.16 2.07 17.77
C PRO A 124 0.57 2.53 19.11
#